data_AF-A0A7X7JZD8-F1
#
_entry.id   AF-A0A7X7JZD8-F1
#
_cell.length_a   1.000
_cell.length_b   1.000
_cell.length_c   1.000
_cell.angle_alpha   90.00
_cell.angle_beta   90.00
_cell.angle_gamma   90.00
#
_symmetry.space_group_name_H-M   'P 1'
#
loop_
_entity.id
_entity.type
_entity.pdbx_description
1 polymer ?
#
loop_
_entity_poly.entity_id
_entity_poly.type
_entity_poly.pdbx_seq_one_letter_code
_entity_poly.pdbx_strand_id
1 'polypeptide(L)'
;WYDLEEDWDYAYLEISTDGGDTWTILDTPSGTDSNPNGNAFGWGYTGRSGSARPEWIKESIDLSDYAGQEVLIRFEMITDDAVNRPGFTLDDISIPQIGYTSDFEEDGGGWEAAGFVRHANVLPQRWLVQLVLFGRETTVERMVLDDQQIGEWDIEMNDTANRAIVAISGIAPVTTELATYSYEIDPVGESALLR
;
A
#
# COMPACT_ATOMS: atom_id res chain seq x y z
N TRP A 1 8.22 11.01 -2.42
CA TRP A 1 9.12 9.83 -2.49
C TRP A 1 8.55 8.89 -3.55
N TYR A 2 9.37 8.21 -4.35
CA TYR A 2 8.85 7.20 -5.30
C TYR A 2 9.80 6.03 -5.54
N ASP A 3 9.21 4.85 -5.73
CA ASP A 3 9.81 3.63 -6.26
C ASP A 3 8.79 2.96 -7.19
N LEU A 4 9.00 3.14 -8.49
CA LEU A 4 8.16 2.73 -9.60
C LEU A 4 8.94 1.80 -10.53
N GLU A 5 8.27 0.97 -11.32
CA GLU A 5 8.97 0.22 -12.35
C GLU A 5 9.52 1.18 -13.42
N GLU A 6 10.84 1.23 -13.54
CA GLU A 6 11.53 2.16 -14.44
C GLU A 6 11.13 1.93 -15.90
N ASP A 7 10.67 3.01 -16.53
CA ASP A 7 10.17 3.08 -17.91
C ASP A 7 8.87 2.28 -18.20
N TRP A 8 8.18 1.79 -17.17
CA TRP A 8 6.90 1.06 -17.31
C TRP A 8 5.77 1.73 -16.52
N ASP A 9 6.05 2.07 -15.26
CA ASP A 9 5.15 2.76 -14.36
C ASP A 9 5.52 4.24 -14.29
N TYR A 10 4.50 5.09 -14.23
CA TYR A 10 4.69 6.54 -14.20
C TYR A 10 3.76 7.22 -13.22
N ALA A 11 4.29 8.25 -12.56
CA ALA A 11 3.48 9.23 -11.84
C ALA A 11 3.58 10.61 -12.50
N TYR A 12 2.47 11.32 -12.56
CA TYR A 12 2.30 12.61 -13.23
C TYR A 12 1.83 13.68 -12.25
N LEU A 13 2.28 14.91 -12.48
CA LEU A 13 1.66 16.11 -11.93
C LEU A 13 0.91 16.79 -13.06
N GLU A 14 -0.37 17.06 -12.86
CA GLU A 14 -1.23 17.61 -13.90
C GLU A 14 -2.05 18.78 -13.39
N ILE A 15 -2.40 19.66 -14.33
CA ILE A 15 -3.21 20.84 -14.07
C ILE A 15 -4.37 20.94 -15.06
N SER A 16 -5.53 21.35 -14.57
CA SER A 16 -6.71 21.66 -15.37
C SER A 16 -7.14 23.10 -15.15
N THR A 17 -7.55 23.76 -16.23
CA THR A 17 -8.06 25.15 -16.25
C THR A 17 -9.54 25.22 -16.66
N ASP A 18 -10.17 24.06 -16.86
CA ASP A 18 -11.54 23.92 -17.38
C ASP A 18 -12.41 23.04 -16.47
N GLY A 19 -12.12 23.05 -15.16
CA GLY A 19 -12.91 22.34 -14.16
C GLY A 19 -12.74 20.82 -14.20
N GLY A 20 -11.65 20.33 -14.80
CA GLY A 20 -11.30 18.91 -14.85
C GLY A 20 -11.69 18.19 -16.13
N ASP A 21 -12.23 18.89 -17.13
CA ASP A 21 -12.58 18.33 -18.45
C ASP A 21 -11.32 17.92 -19.23
N THR A 22 -10.26 18.73 -19.17
CA THR A 22 -8.95 18.40 -19.74
C THR A 22 -7.82 18.68 -18.75
N TRP A 23 -6.73 17.94 -18.93
CA TRP A 23 -5.56 17.97 -18.05
C TRP A 23 -4.28 18.11 -18.87
N THR A 24 -3.39 18.96 -18.39
CA THR A 24 -2.06 19.18 -18.96
C THR A 24 -1.02 18.65 -17.97
N ILE A 25 -0.15 17.76 -18.45
CA ILE A 25 0.99 17.25 -17.69
C ILE A 25 2.03 18.37 -17.54
N LEU A 26 2.49 18.60 -16.31
CA LEU A 26 3.49 19.61 -15.98
C LEU A 26 4.89 18.99 -15.96
N ASP A 27 5.86 19.76 -16.46
CA ASP A 27 7.27 19.40 -16.41
C ASP A 27 7.80 19.58 -14.99
N THR A 28 8.00 18.46 -14.29
CA THR A 28 8.56 18.42 -12.94
C THR A 28 10.08 18.25 -12.94
N PRO A 29 10.82 18.86 -11.99
CA PRO A 29 12.29 18.80 -11.97
C PRO A 29 12.92 17.41 -12.00
N SER A 30 12.32 16.40 -11.35
CA SER A 30 12.84 15.02 -11.34
C SER A 30 12.10 14.07 -12.30
N GLY A 31 11.18 14.58 -13.11
CA GLY A 31 10.53 13.79 -14.15
C GLY A 31 11.39 13.64 -15.41
N THR A 32 10.89 12.91 -16.39
CA THR A 32 11.55 12.67 -17.67
C THR A 32 10.51 12.42 -18.77
N ASP A 33 10.90 12.66 -20.03
CA ASP A 33 10.18 12.27 -21.24
C ASP A 33 10.56 10.86 -21.74
N SER A 34 11.38 10.11 -20.98
CA SER A 34 11.75 8.72 -21.31
C SER A 34 10.51 7.86 -21.49
N ASN A 35 10.39 7.23 -22.66
CA ASN A 35 9.29 6.34 -22.99
C ASN A 35 9.72 5.20 -23.94
N PRO A 36 10.73 4.39 -23.57
CA PRO A 36 11.24 3.33 -24.45
C PRO A 36 10.22 2.21 -24.68
N ASN A 37 9.26 2.03 -23.76
CA ASN A 37 8.25 0.97 -23.84
C ASN A 37 6.89 1.45 -24.38
N GLY A 38 6.71 2.76 -24.60
CA GLY A 38 5.45 3.33 -25.08
C GLY A 38 4.35 3.47 -24.01
N ASN A 39 4.68 3.27 -22.74
CA ASN A 39 3.75 3.34 -21.61
C ASN A 39 3.55 4.75 -21.06
N ALA A 40 4.47 5.69 -21.30
CA ALA A 40 4.34 7.05 -20.80
C ALA A 40 3.31 7.87 -21.58
N PHE A 41 2.46 8.62 -20.88
CA PHE A 41 1.54 9.61 -21.46
C PHE A 41 2.15 11.01 -21.62
N GLY A 42 3.34 11.24 -21.09
CA GLY A 42 4.04 12.52 -21.15
C GLY A 42 5.20 12.56 -20.16
N TRP A 43 5.58 13.78 -19.75
CA TRP A 43 6.61 14.01 -18.74
C TRP A 43 6.19 13.41 -17.39
N GLY A 44 6.95 12.46 -16.86
CA GLY A 44 6.55 11.76 -15.64
C GLY A 44 7.72 11.31 -14.79
N TYR A 45 7.42 11.02 -13.53
CA TYR A 45 8.32 10.30 -12.64
C TYR A 45 8.26 8.82 -12.98
N THR A 46 9.42 8.20 -13.18
CA THR A 46 9.56 6.75 -13.31
C THR A 46 10.85 6.31 -12.62
N GLY A 47 10.98 5.00 -12.34
CA GLY A 47 12.09 4.46 -11.57
C GLY A 47 12.05 4.91 -10.11
N ARG A 48 13.16 5.43 -9.56
CA ARG A 48 13.26 5.79 -8.13
C ARG A 48 13.82 7.19 -7.89
N SER A 49 13.35 7.86 -6.84
CA SER A 49 13.74 9.24 -6.49
C SER A 49 15.15 9.39 -5.88
N GLY A 50 15.81 8.29 -5.50
CA GLY A 50 17.13 8.29 -4.87
C GLY A 50 18.10 7.29 -5.51
N SER A 51 19.40 7.53 -5.38
CA SER A 51 20.43 6.81 -6.14
C SER A 51 20.65 5.36 -5.69
N ALA A 52 20.78 5.12 -4.39
CA ALA A 52 20.95 3.77 -3.83
C ALA A 52 19.62 3.14 -3.42
N ARG A 53 18.72 3.95 -2.89
CA ARG A 53 17.38 3.59 -2.40
C ARG A 53 16.43 4.76 -2.65
N PRO A 54 15.11 4.52 -2.72
CA PRO A 54 14.12 5.58 -2.76
C PRO A 54 14.24 6.52 -1.55
N GLU A 55 14.21 7.83 -1.80
CA GLU A 55 14.36 8.87 -0.78
C GLU A 55 13.33 9.98 -0.98
N TRP A 56 12.99 10.70 0.10
CA TRP A 56 12.17 11.89 -0.01
C TRP A 56 12.96 12.97 -0.76
N ILE A 57 12.35 13.47 -1.83
CA ILE A 57 12.88 14.58 -2.62
C ILE A 57 11.93 15.77 -2.49
N LYS A 58 12.49 16.97 -2.49
CA LYS A 58 11.71 18.20 -2.52
C LYS A 58 11.54 18.65 -3.97
N GLU A 59 10.30 18.83 -4.36
CA GLU A 59 9.93 19.32 -5.69
C GLU A 59 9.39 20.74 -5.63
N SER A 60 9.65 21.52 -6.68
CA SER A 60 9.14 22.89 -6.81
C SER A 60 8.86 23.18 -8.27
N ILE A 61 7.59 23.47 -8.56
CA ILE A 61 7.08 23.71 -9.90
C ILE A 61 6.56 25.16 -9.96
N ASP A 62 6.91 25.87 -11.03
CA ASP A 62 6.41 27.22 -11.27
C ASP A 62 5.01 27.14 -11.91
N LEU A 63 4.03 27.78 -11.26
CA LEU A 63 2.65 27.85 -11.74
C LEU A 63 2.27 29.26 -12.22
N SER A 64 3.25 30.14 -12.48
CA SER A 64 3.03 31.54 -12.83
C SER A 64 2.12 31.73 -14.05
N ASP A 65 2.16 30.82 -15.02
CA ASP A 65 1.28 30.86 -16.20
C ASP A 65 -0.21 30.70 -15.87
N TYR A 66 -0.52 30.16 -14.68
CA TYR A 66 -1.87 29.94 -14.18
C TYR A 66 -2.31 30.99 -13.16
N ALA A 67 -1.49 32.02 -12.92
CA ALA A 67 -1.79 33.04 -11.92
C ALA A 67 -3.10 33.80 -12.25
N GLY A 68 -3.98 33.90 -11.25
CA GLY A 68 -5.28 34.57 -11.38
C GLY A 68 -6.37 33.71 -12.02
N GLN A 69 -6.08 32.46 -12.38
CA GLN A 69 -7.05 31.47 -12.84
C GLN A 69 -7.48 30.57 -11.67
N GLU A 70 -8.68 30.00 -11.78
CA GLU A 70 -9.08 28.86 -10.96
C GLU A 70 -8.60 27.60 -11.66
N VAL A 71 -7.82 26.78 -10.96
CA VAL A 71 -7.21 25.58 -11.50
C VAL A 71 -7.43 24.40 -10.57
N LEU A 72 -7.48 23.21 -11.15
CA LEU A 72 -7.37 21.96 -10.40
C LEU A 72 -5.98 21.40 -10.61
N ILE A 73 -5.38 20.85 -9.56
CA ILE A 73 -4.12 20.12 -9.62
C ILE A 73 -4.40 18.68 -9.21
N ARG A 74 -3.80 17.72 -9.91
CA ARG A 74 -3.87 16.31 -9.53
C ARG A 74 -2.50 15.65 -9.65
N PHE A 75 -2.34 14.61 -8.85
CA PHE A 75 -1.28 13.62 -9.01
C PHE A 75 -1.92 12.33 -9.48
N GLU A 76 -1.39 11.75 -10.56
CA GLU A 76 -1.90 10.51 -11.13
C GLU A 76 -0.76 9.50 -11.20
N MET A 77 -1.00 8.27 -10.74
CA MET A 77 -0.03 7.17 -10.89
C MET A 77 -0.67 6.08 -11.75
N ILE A 78 0.03 5.67 -12.79
CA ILE A 78 -0.42 4.65 -13.74
C ILE A 78 0.63 3.55 -13.75
N THR A 79 0.14 2.32 -13.64
CA THR A 79 0.97 1.11 -13.59
C THR A 79 0.57 0.15 -14.69
N ASP A 80 1.51 -0.70 -15.11
CA ASP A 80 1.21 -1.80 -16.02
C ASP A 80 0.63 -3.03 -15.28
N ASP A 81 0.40 -4.14 -15.98
CA ASP A 81 -0.18 -5.35 -15.40
C ASP A 81 0.86 -6.37 -14.87
N ALA A 82 2.14 -5.98 -14.80
CA ALA A 82 3.25 -6.90 -14.55
C ALA A 82 3.92 -6.71 -13.17
N VAL A 83 4.83 -5.75 -13.03
CA VAL A 83 5.70 -5.66 -11.84
C VAL A 83 5.28 -4.50 -10.96
N ASN A 84 4.76 -4.84 -9.78
CA ASN A 84 4.40 -3.81 -8.81
C ASN A 84 5.61 -3.43 -7.93
N ARG A 85 5.93 -2.14 -7.91
CA ARG A 85 6.84 -1.51 -6.95
C ARG A 85 6.06 -0.84 -5.82
N PRO A 86 6.72 -0.40 -4.72
CA PRO A 86 6.02 0.22 -3.59
C PRO A 86 5.16 1.45 -3.94
N GLY A 87 5.46 2.17 -5.01
CA GLY A 87 4.61 3.21 -5.57
C GLY A 87 5.12 4.64 -5.33
N PHE A 88 4.16 5.57 -5.17
CA PHE A 88 4.40 7.01 -5.07
C PHE A 88 3.75 7.59 -3.82
N THR A 89 4.51 8.39 -3.07
CA THR A 89 4.02 9.09 -1.88
C THR A 89 4.36 10.57 -1.92
N LEU A 90 3.44 11.36 -1.39
CA LEU A 90 3.46 12.81 -1.35
C LEU A 90 3.35 13.26 0.11
N ASP A 91 4.00 14.36 0.42
CA ASP A 91 3.96 14.98 1.75
C ASP A 91 4.33 16.47 1.62
N ASP A 92 3.99 17.27 2.63
CA ASP A 92 4.34 18.68 2.76
C ASP A 92 3.96 19.54 1.53
N ILE A 93 2.74 19.37 0.99
CA ILE A 93 2.28 20.15 -0.16
C ILE A 93 2.01 21.59 0.27
N SER A 94 2.59 22.56 -0.45
CA SER A 94 2.35 23.98 -0.22
C SER A 94 2.19 24.78 -1.51
N ILE A 95 1.28 25.76 -1.48
CA ILE A 95 1.12 26.78 -2.52
C ILE A 95 1.13 28.15 -1.82
N PRO A 96 2.32 28.72 -1.57
CA PRO A 96 2.48 29.91 -0.72
C PRO A 96 1.70 31.14 -1.21
N GLN A 97 1.53 31.28 -2.53
CA GLN A 97 0.88 32.42 -3.17
C GLN A 97 -0.61 32.52 -2.81
N ILE A 98 -1.24 31.41 -2.42
CA ILE A 98 -2.62 31.37 -1.92
C ILE A 98 -2.69 31.01 -0.42
N GLY A 99 -1.53 30.93 0.25
CA GLY A 99 -1.44 30.58 1.67
C GLY A 99 -1.86 29.14 2.00
N TYR A 100 -1.80 28.24 1.02
CA TYR A 100 -2.18 26.84 1.20
C TYR A 100 -0.99 25.99 1.66
N THR A 101 -1.20 25.10 2.62
CA THR A 101 -0.26 24.08 3.08
C THR A 101 -1.01 22.86 3.63
N SER A 102 -0.45 21.66 3.46
CA SER A 102 -0.95 20.42 4.06
C SER A 102 0.21 19.43 4.24
N ASP A 103 0.34 18.90 5.46
CA ASP A 103 1.24 17.80 5.85
C ASP A 103 0.49 16.46 5.95
N PHE A 104 -0.83 16.46 5.75
CA PHE A 104 -1.70 15.27 5.80
C PHE A 104 -1.72 14.50 7.13
N GLU A 105 -1.26 15.10 8.22
CA GLU A 105 -1.20 14.40 9.51
C GLU A 105 -2.58 14.31 10.17
N GLU A 106 -3.36 15.39 10.10
CA GLU A 106 -4.69 15.47 10.72
C GLU A 106 -5.81 15.04 9.76
N ASP A 107 -5.73 15.43 8.48
CA ASP A 107 -6.77 15.20 7.48
C ASP A 107 -6.22 15.07 6.05
N GLY A 108 -7.10 15.10 5.04
CA GLY A 108 -6.73 15.01 3.63
C GLY A 108 -6.29 16.32 2.98
N GLY A 109 -6.16 17.42 3.72
CA GLY A 109 -5.74 18.73 3.19
C GLY A 109 -6.72 19.36 2.19
N GLY A 110 -7.96 18.85 2.09
CA GLY A 110 -8.90 19.23 1.04
C GLY A 110 -8.70 18.51 -0.31
N TRP A 111 -7.79 17.54 -0.39
CA TRP A 111 -7.60 16.71 -1.58
C TRP A 111 -8.65 15.61 -1.69
N GLU A 112 -9.08 15.33 -2.92
CA GLU A 112 -9.79 14.10 -3.25
C GLU A 112 -8.76 13.02 -3.57
N ALA A 113 -8.70 11.96 -2.77
CA ALA A 113 -7.63 10.98 -2.88
C ALA A 113 -7.75 10.09 -4.14
N ALA A 114 -8.97 9.84 -4.63
CA ALA A 114 -9.25 9.11 -5.89
C ALA A 114 -8.35 7.89 -6.19
N GLY A 115 -8.06 7.07 -5.16
CA GLY A 115 -7.16 5.91 -5.26
C GLY A 115 -5.95 5.99 -4.32
N PHE A 116 -5.46 7.20 -4.05
CA PHE A 116 -4.50 7.43 -2.96
C PHE A 116 -5.14 7.14 -1.61
N VAL A 117 -4.29 6.76 -0.65
CA VAL A 117 -4.68 6.54 0.73
C VAL A 117 -3.72 7.29 1.64
N ARG A 118 -4.28 8.09 2.54
CA ARG A 118 -3.51 8.70 3.62
C ARG A 118 -3.08 7.59 4.59
N HIS A 119 -1.79 7.40 4.78
CA HIS A 119 -1.24 6.35 5.64
C HIS A 119 -0.13 6.90 6.52
N ALA A 120 -0.15 6.58 7.81
CA ALA A 120 0.88 7.00 8.78
C ALA A 120 2.07 6.02 8.80
N ASN A 121 2.48 5.50 7.63
CA ASN A 121 3.47 4.41 7.50
C ASN A 121 3.16 3.12 8.30
N VAL A 122 1.90 2.94 8.72
CA VAL A 122 1.43 1.71 9.37
C VAL A 122 0.23 1.20 8.58
N LEU A 123 0.41 0.08 7.91
CA LEU A 123 -0.70 -0.67 7.32
C LEU A 123 -1.18 -1.69 8.36
N PRO A 124 -2.49 -1.77 8.65
CA PRO A 124 -3.00 -2.79 9.55
C PRO A 124 -2.81 -4.17 8.93
N GLN A 125 -1.91 -4.96 9.51
CA GLN A 125 -1.75 -6.37 9.18
C GLN A 125 -2.85 -7.17 9.87
N ARG A 126 -3.71 -7.83 9.10
CA ARG A 126 -4.66 -8.81 9.63
C ARG A 126 -4.22 -10.23 9.32
N TRP A 127 -4.81 -11.21 9.99
CA TRP A 127 -4.52 -12.62 9.74
C TRP A 127 -5.80 -13.41 9.49
N LEU A 128 -5.75 -14.30 8.49
CA LEU A 128 -6.68 -15.40 8.35
C LEU A 128 -5.99 -16.64 8.88
N VAL A 129 -6.49 -17.13 10.00
CA VAL A 129 -6.02 -18.39 10.60
C VAL A 129 -7.08 -19.45 10.36
N GLN A 130 -6.67 -20.55 9.73
CA GLN A 130 -7.55 -21.68 9.42
C GLN A 130 -6.98 -22.97 10.00
N LEU A 131 -7.85 -23.77 10.62
CA LEU A 131 -7.53 -25.11 11.10
C LEU A 131 -8.13 -26.11 10.12
N VAL A 132 -7.28 -26.97 9.59
CA VAL A 132 -7.68 -28.11 8.77
C VAL A 132 -7.51 -29.37 9.60
N LEU A 133 -8.62 -30.00 9.98
CA LEU A 133 -8.61 -31.27 10.70
C LEU A 133 -8.83 -32.41 9.72
N PHE A 134 -8.02 -33.45 9.85
CA PHE A 134 -8.13 -34.69 9.08
C PHE A 134 -8.53 -35.83 10.01
N GLY A 135 -9.49 -36.64 9.56
CA GLY A 135 -9.79 -37.94 10.16
C GLY A 135 -10.83 -38.68 9.33
N ARG A 136 -12.03 -38.91 9.86
CA ARG A 136 -13.11 -39.52 9.07
C ARG A 136 -13.62 -38.60 7.97
N GLU A 137 -13.68 -37.32 8.27
CA GLU A 137 -13.97 -36.24 7.34
C GLU A 137 -12.89 -35.16 7.49
N THR A 138 -12.68 -34.38 6.43
CA THR A 138 -11.81 -33.21 6.48
C THR A 138 -12.68 -32.00 6.77
N THR A 139 -12.41 -31.28 7.87
CA THR A 139 -13.07 -30.02 8.19
C THR A 139 -12.10 -28.86 8.07
N VAL A 140 -12.63 -27.68 7.74
CA VAL A 140 -11.88 -26.42 7.71
C VAL A 140 -12.62 -25.41 8.58
N GLU A 141 -11.96 -24.95 9.62
CA GLU A 141 -12.49 -23.98 10.57
C GLU A 141 -11.66 -22.70 10.53
N ARG A 142 -12.33 -21.55 10.69
CA ARG A 142 -11.67 -20.24 10.72
C ARG A 142 -11.59 -19.74 12.16
N MET A 143 -10.40 -19.33 12.59
CA MET A 143 -10.23 -18.68 13.89
C MET A 143 -10.76 -17.26 13.80
N VAL A 144 -11.52 -16.85 14.81
CA VAL A 144 -11.83 -15.44 15.03
C VAL A 144 -10.71 -14.87 15.88
N LEU A 145 -10.02 -13.86 15.35
CA LEU A 145 -9.00 -13.11 16.09
C LEU A 145 -9.63 -11.85 16.67
N ASP A 146 -9.06 -11.37 17.78
CA ASP A 146 -9.44 -10.10 18.37
C ASP A 146 -8.87 -8.89 17.60
N ASP A 147 -9.14 -7.68 18.11
CA ASP A 147 -8.67 -6.43 17.50
C ASP A 147 -7.13 -6.29 17.54
N GLN A 148 -6.46 -7.03 18.42
CA GLN A 148 -4.99 -7.12 18.48
C GLN A 148 -4.43 -8.25 17.61
N GLN A 149 -5.30 -8.94 16.86
CA GLN A 149 -4.98 -10.09 16.02
C GLN A 149 -4.46 -11.31 16.80
N ILE A 150 -4.94 -11.48 18.03
CA ILE A 150 -4.64 -12.61 18.90
C ILE A 150 -5.84 -13.56 18.92
N GLY A 151 -5.58 -14.87 18.99
CA GLY A 151 -6.61 -15.89 19.13
C GLY A 151 -6.02 -17.19 19.65
N GLU A 152 -6.90 -18.06 20.16
CA GLU A 152 -6.55 -19.32 20.80
C GLU A 152 -7.54 -20.41 20.35
N TRP A 153 -7.05 -21.65 20.26
CA TRP A 153 -7.86 -22.83 19.96
C TRP A 153 -7.49 -23.98 20.87
N ASP A 154 -8.52 -24.62 21.43
CA ASP A 154 -8.42 -25.97 21.97
C ASP A 154 -8.70 -26.97 20.84
N ILE A 155 -7.69 -27.76 20.47
CA ILE A 155 -7.81 -28.76 19.40
C ILE A 155 -7.87 -30.15 20.03
N GLU A 156 -9.05 -30.77 20.00
CA GLU A 156 -9.21 -32.15 20.46
C GLU A 156 -8.75 -33.14 19.38
N MET A 157 -7.67 -33.89 19.68
CA MET A 157 -7.12 -34.91 18.80
C MET A 157 -7.62 -36.29 19.17
N ASN A 158 -8.26 -36.99 18.23
CA ASN A 158 -8.82 -38.33 18.44
C ASN A 158 -8.89 -39.12 17.11
N ASP A 159 -9.49 -40.32 17.12
CA ASP A 159 -9.60 -41.16 15.90
C ASP A 159 -10.41 -40.50 14.77
N THR A 160 -11.23 -39.49 15.08
CA THR A 160 -12.02 -38.72 14.11
C THR A 160 -11.34 -37.43 13.65
N ALA A 161 -10.31 -36.97 14.37
CA ALA A 161 -9.43 -35.84 14.02
C ALA A 161 -7.99 -36.20 14.46
N ASN A 162 -7.27 -36.93 13.60
CA ASN A 162 -5.96 -37.52 13.93
C ASN A 162 -4.77 -36.72 13.37
N ARG A 163 -5.03 -35.71 12.55
CA ARG A 163 -4.02 -34.75 12.09
C ARG A 163 -4.63 -33.36 11.97
N ALA A 164 -3.90 -32.36 12.44
CA ALA A 164 -4.25 -30.94 12.32
C ALA A 164 -3.21 -30.21 11.47
N ILE A 165 -3.65 -29.26 10.65
CA ILE A 165 -2.81 -28.26 9.99
C ILE A 165 -3.37 -26.89 10.34
N VAL A 166 -2.52 -26.01 10.86
CA VAL A 166 -2.85 -24.59 11.05
C VAL A 166 -2.24 -23.81 9.88
N ALA A 167 -3.10 -23.18 9.08
CA ALA A 167 -2.71 -22.28 8.00
C ALA A 167 -2.86 -20.83 8.47
N ILE A 168 -1.77 -20.08 8.48
CA ILE A 168 -1.72 -18.66 8.88
C ILE A 168 -1.42 -17.86 7.62
N SER A 169 -2.36 -17.02 7.21
CA SER A 169 -2.25 -16.18 6.01
C SER A 169 -2.35 -14.71 6.37
N GLY A 170 -1.36 -13.92 5.98
CA GLY A 170 -1.41 -12.47 6.12
C GLY A 170 -2.48 -11.87 5.19
N ILE A 171 -3.31 -10.99 5.73
CA ILE A 171 -4.28 -10.18 4.99
C ILE A 171 -3.98 -8.71 5.28
N ALA A 172 -2.95 -8.19 4.64
CA ALA A 172 -2.80 -6.74 4.48
C ALA A 172 -3.17 -6.43 3.03
N PRO A 173 -4.07 -5.46 2.78
CA PRO A 173 -4.41 -5.07 1.42
C PRO A 173 -3.14 -4.69 0.65
N VAL A 174 -2.95 -5.31 -0.51
CA VAL A 174 -1.98 -4.88 -1.54
C VAL A 174 -0.54 -4.80 -1.02
N THR A 175 -0.15 -5.67 -0.07
CA THR A 175 1.25 -5.77 0.38
C THR A 175 1.96 -6.98 -0.18
N THR A 176 3.22 -6.80 -0.57
CA THR A 176 4.19 -7.86 -0.89
C THR A 176 5.19 -8.10 0.24
N GLU A 177 5.05 -7.37 1.34
CA GLU A 177 5.99 -7.41 2.46
C GLU A 177 5.82 -8.68 3.31
N LEU A 178 6.94 -9.18 3.84
CA LEU A 178 6.93 -10.30 4.77
C LEU A 178 6.28 -9.88 6.09
N ALA A 179 5.14 -10.48 6.41
CA ALA A 179 4.47 -10.29 7.68
C ALA A 179 5.02 -11.28 8.73
N THR A 180 5.31 -10.78 9.94
CA THR A 180 5.80 -11.61 11.06
C THR A 180 4.63 -12.05 11.94
N TYR A 181 4.61 -13.32 12.33
CA TYR A 181 3.67 -13.87 13.32
C TYR A 181 4.42 -14.74 14.34
N SER A 182 3.80 -14.96 15.49
CA SER A 182 4.24 -15.93 16.50
C SER A 182 3.09 -16.87 16.83
N TYR A 183 3.42 -18.12 17.15
CA TYR A 183 2.46 -19.10 17.65
C TYR A 183 3.12 -19.93 18.74
N GLU A 184 2.30 -20.45 19.64
CA GLU A 184 2.69 -21.38 20.70
C GLU A 184 1.72 -22.57 20.66
N ILE A 185 2.23 -23.77 20.98
CA ILE A 185 1.43 -24.98 21.03
C ILE A 185 1.71 -25.65 22.37
N ASP A 186 0.71 -25.63 23.24
CA ASP A 186 0.76 -26.28 24.54
C ASP A 186 -0.05 -27.58 24.53
N PRO A 187 0.57 -28.75 24.76
CA PRO A 187 -0.17 -30.00 24.88
C PRO A 187 -0.94 -30.03 26.21
N VAL A 188 -2.27 -30.13 26.12
CA VAL A 188 -3.16 -30.16 27.30
C VAL A 188 -3.53 -31.61 27.67
N GLY A 189 -2.74 -32.24 28.57
CA GLY A 189 -3.01 -33.53 29.27
C GLY A 189 -2.53 -34.83 28.59
N GLU A 190 -2.08 -35.90 29.27
CA GLU A 190 -2.04 -36.29 30.70
C GLU A 190 -0.60 -36.38 31.27
N SER A 191 -0.48 -36.09 32.58
CA SER A 191 0.65 -36.50 33.41
C SER A 191 0.87 -38.00 33.31
N ALA A 192 2.08 -38.42 32.92
CA ALA A 192 2.49 -39.81 32.99
C ALA A 192 2.49 -40.28 34.45
N LEU A 193 1.47 -41.05 34.83
CA LEU A 193 1.50 -41.93 35.98
C LEU A 193 2.67 -42.91 35.80
N LEU A 194 3.70 -42.73 36.64
CA LEU A 194 4.72 -43.74 36.91
C LEU A 194 4.05 -45.06 37.32
N ARG A 195 4.25 -46.11 36.50
CA ARG A 195 4.33 -47.50 36.94
C ARG A 195 5.40 -48.24 36.15
#